data_AF-A0A1T3NMB1-F1
#
_entry.id   AF-A0A1T3NMB1-F1
#
_cell.length_a   1.000
_cell.length_b   1.000
_cell.length_c   1.000
_cell.angle_alpha   90.00
_cell.angle_beta   90.00
_cell.angle_gamma   90.00
#
_symmetry.space_group_name_H-M   'P 1'
#
loop_
_entity.id
_entity.type
_entity.pdbx_description
1 polymer ?
#
loop_
_entity_poly.entity_id
_entity_poly.type
_entity_poly.pdbx_seq_one_letter_code
_entity_poly.pdbx_strand_id
1 'polypeptide(L)' 'MERDPGDMATLAQRLTSAAEELLLVVKGMDDLGWSTDSYSRSHLRDVASSLKSSAARIAARHLDTDARSNAIGHTP' A
#
# COMPACT_ATOMS: atom_id res chain seq x y z
N MET A 1 -10.61 12.02 18.31
CA MET A 1 -9.60 11.04 17.89
C MET A 1 -8.77 11.70 16.81
N GLU A 2 -7.69 12.37 17.20
CA GLU A 2 -6.66 12.80 16.24
C GLU A 2 -6.03 11.54 15.65
N ARG A 3 -5.98 11.43 14.32
CA ARG A 3 -5.22 10.38 13.65
C ARG A 3 -3.76 10.73 13.78
N ASP A 4 -3.05 10.00 14.62
CA ASP A 4 -1.59 10.13 14.79
C ASP A 4 -0.90 10.06 13.42
N PRO A 5 0.00 11.00 13.06
CA PRO A 5 0.70 10.98 11.77
C PRO A 5 1.53 9.69 11.58
N GLY A 6 2.02 9.07 12.66
CA GLY A 6 2.67 7.76 12.63
C GLY A 6 1.75 6.60 12.21
N ASP A 7 0.43 6.75 12.35
CA ASP A 7 -0.56 5.75 11.96
C ASP A 7 -0.67 5.65 10.44
N MET A 8 -0.55 6.77 9.71
CA MET A 8 -0.73 6.81 8.25
C MET A 8 0.48 6.25 7.49
N ALA A 9 1.70 6.53 7.95
CA ALA A 9 2.91 5.89 7.41
C ALA A 9 2.90 4.38 7.66
N THR A 10 2.54 3.96 8.88
CA THR A 10 2.39 2.55 9.24
C THR A 10 1.31 1.86 8.39
N LEU A 11 0.19 2.53 8.14
CA LEU A 11 -0.87 2.02 7.28
C LEU A 11 -0.40 1.84 5.83
N ALA A 12 0.29 2.82 5.25
CA ALA A 12 0.85 2.72 3.91
C ALA A 12 1.84 1.53 3.80
N GLN A 13 2.69 1.34 4.81
CA GLN A 13 3.63 0.22 4.84
C GLN A 13 2.90 -1.13 4.89
N ARG A 14 1.88 -1.26 5.74
CA ARG A 14 1.06 -2.48 5.85
C ARG A 14 0.35 -2.82 4.54
N LEU A 15 -0.19 -1.82 3.85
CA LEU A 15 -0.84 -2.01 2.55
C LEU A 15 0.15 -2.49 1.47
N THR A 16 1.36 -1.93 1.47
CA THR A 16 2.43 -2.38 0.56
C THR A 16 2.83 -3.83 0.84
N SER A 17 3.06 -4.20 2.11
CA SER A 17 3.40 -5.58 2.47
C SER A 17 2.30 -6.57 2.11
N ALA A 18 1.03 -6.25 2.39
CA ALA A 18 -0.10 -7.09 1.98
C ALA A 18 -0.17 -7.29 0.45
N ALA A 19 0.12 -6.25 -0.33
CA ALA A 19 0.17 -6.36 -1.78
C ALA A 19 1.31 -7.27 -2.26
N GLU A 20 2.48 -7.22 -1.61
CA GLU A 20 3.62 -8.09 -1.92
C GLU A 20 3.34 -9.54 -1.59
N GLU A 21 2.72 -9.81 -0.44
CA GLU A 21 2.27 -11.16 -0.06
C GLU A 21 1.29 -11.74 -1.08
N LEU A 22 0.32 -10.96 -1.55
CA LEU A 22 -0.61 -11.40 -2.60
C LEU A 22 0.11 -11.73 -3.92
N LEU A 23 1.11 -10.93 -4.31
CA LEU A 23 1.90 -11.21 -5.51
C LEU A 23 2.77 -12.46 -5.36
N LEU A 24 3.30 -12.72 -4.16
CA LEU A 24 4.02 -13.95 -3.84
C LEU A 24 3.11 -15.18 -3.91
N VAL A 25 1.88 -15.07 -3.41
CA VAL A 25 0.87 -16.14 -3.52
C VAL A 25 0.56 -16.42 -4.98
N VAL A 26 0.29 -15.40 -5.79
CA VAL A 26 0.02 -15.57 -7.23
C VAL A 26 1.22 -16.22 -7.94
N LYS A 27 2.45 -15.79 -7.63
CA LYS A 27 3.66 -16.40 -8.16
C LYS A 27 3.78 -17.87 -7.77
N GLY A 28 3.54 -18.21 -6.49
CA GLY A 28 3.56 -19.59 -6.02
C GLY A 28 2.50 -20.47 -6.70
N MET A 29 1.32 -19.91 -6.99
CA MET A 29 0.28 -20.61 -7.76
C MET A 29 0.72 -20.90 -9.20
N ASP A 30 1.38 -19.94 -9.86
CA ASP A 30 1.95 -20.11 -11.21
C ASP A 30 3.07 -21.15 -11.21
N ASP A 31 4.00 -21.08 -10.25
CA ASP A 31 5.17 -21.97 -10.14
C ASP A 31 4.79 -23.43 -9.81
N LEU A 32 3.76 -23.63 -8.98
CA LEU A 32 3.28 -24.97 -8.60
C LEU A 32 2.36 -25.60 -9.65
N GLY A 33 2.09 -24.91 -10.77
CA GLY A 33 1.10 -25.35 -11.76
C GLY A 33 -0.28 -25.54 -11.13
N TRP A 34 -0.58 -24.83 -10.04
CA TRP A 34 -1.85 -24.95 -9.35
C TRP A 34 -2.92 -24.42 -10.29
N SER A 35 -3.78 -25.31 -10.77
CA SER A 35 -4.92 -24.98 -11.63
C SER A 35 -6.02 -24.26 -10.83
N THR A 36 -5.66 -23.15 -10.19
CA THR A 36 -6.62 -22.16 -9.76
C THR A 36 -7.07 -21.36 -10.98
N ASP A 37 -8.36 -21.03 -11.00
CA ASP A 37 -8.99 -20.35 -12.13
C ASP A 37 -8.22 -19.06 -12.50
N SER A 38 -8.03 -18.83 -13.81
CA SER A 38 -7.32 -17.65 -14.32
C SER A 38 -7.95 -16.33 -13.84
N TYR A 39 -9.25 -16.30 -13.59
CA TYR A 39 -9.95 -15.19 -12.95
C TYR A 39 -9.39 -14.90 -11.56
N SER A 40 -9.20 -15.91 -10.72
CA SER A 40 -8.69 -15.75 -9.36
C SER A 40 -7.28 -15.16 -9.35
N ARG A 41 -6.40 -15.61 -10.26
CA ARG A 41 -5.05 -15.04 -10.40
C ARG A 41 -5.09 -13.57 -10.85
N SER A 42 -5.88 -13.27 -11.87
CA SER A 42 -6.03 -11.89 -12.36
C SER A 42 -6.57 -10.98 -11.26
N HIS A 43 -7.60 -11.44 -10.54
CA HIS A 43 -8.22 -10.68 -9.46
C HIS A 43 -7.24 -10.40 -8.32
N LEU A 44 -6.43 -11.37 -7.90
CA LEU A 44 -5.42 -11.17 -6.87
C LEU A 44 -4.34 -10.15 -7.29
N ARG A 45 -3.95 -10.15 -8.57
CA ARG A 45 -3.03 -9.13 -9.13
C ARG A 45 -3.66 -7.74 -9.11
N ASP A 46 -4.95 -7.62 -9.47
CA ASP A 46 -5.68 -6.34 -9.45
C ASP A 46 -5.85 -5.79 -8.04
N VAL A 47 -6.13 -6.67 -7.07
CA VAL A 47 -6.19 -6.30 -5.65
C VAL A 47 -4.82 -5.82 -5.17
N ALA A 48 -3.75 -6.56 -5.46
CA ALA A 48 -2.39 -6.13 -5.10
C ALA A 48 -2.02 -4.77 -5.71
N SER A 49 -2.37 -4.52 -6.97
CA SER A 49 -2.16 -3.23 -7.63
C SER A 49 -2.95 -2.10 -6.93
N SER A 50 -4.20 -2.35 -6.58
CA SER A 50 -5.08 -1.40 -5.89
C SER A 50 -4.58 -1.05 -4.48
N LEU A 51 -4.04 -2.04 -3.77
CA LEU A 51 -3.40 -1.85 -2.46
C LEU A 51 -2.15 -0.98 -2.59
N LYS A 52 -1.26 -1.25 -3.56
CA LYS A 52 -0.07 -0.42 -3.81
C LYS A 52 -0.44 1.02 -4.18
N SER A 53 -1.44 1.22 -5.04
CA SER A 53 -1.93 2.55 -5.40
C SER A 53 -2.50 3.31 -4.19
N SER A 54 -3.21 2.61 -3.31
CA SER A 54 -3.75 3.21 -2.08
C SER A 54 -2.65 3.55 -1.09
N ALA A 55 -1.67 2.67 -0.90
CA ALA A 55 -0.48 2.93 -0.10
C ALA A 55 0.27 4.17 -0.60
N ALA A 56 0.49 4.28 -1.91
CA ALA A 56 1.17 5.43 -2.52
C ALA A 56 0.41 6.74 -2.28
N ARG A 57 -0.93 6.74 -2.40
CA ARG A 57 -1.75 7.93 -2.11
C ARG A 57 -1.70 8.34 -0.64
N ILE A 58 -1.70 7.37 0.28
CA ILE A 58 -1.59 7.64 1.73
C ILE A 58 -0.21 8.22 2.06
N ALA A 59 0.86 7.61 1.53
CA ALA A 59 2.23 8.08 1.73
C ALA A 59 2.43 9.50 1.17
N ALA A 60 1.94 9.77 -0.05
CA ALA A 60 2.02 11.10 -0.67
C ALA A 60 1.28 12.16 0.15
N ARG A 61 0.09 11.84 0.67
CA ARG A 61 -0.68 12.76 1.52
C ARG A 61 0.03 13.03 2.86
N HIS A 62 0.70 12.03 3.42
CA HIS A 62 1.46 12.18 4.66
C HIS A 62 2.68 13.10 4.45
N LEU A 63 3.45 12.88 3.38
CA LEU A 63 4.58 13.74 3.00
C LEU A 63 4.17 15.21 2.79
N ASP A 64 3.04 15.46 2.10
CA ASP A 64 2.50 16.82 1.92
C ASP A 64 2.11 17.49 3.25
N THR A 65 1.53 16.70 4.17
CA THR A 65 1.13 17.19 5.49
C THR A 65 2.35 17.58 6.34
N ASP A 66 3.39 16.75 6.35
CA ASP A 66 4.65 17.05 7.05
C ASP A 66 5.36 18.28 6.48
N ALA A 67 5.43 18.38 5.15
CA ALA A 67 6.01 19.55 4.48
C ALA A 67 5.27 20.84 4.82
N ARG A 68 3.93 20.79 4.85
CA ARG A 68 3.09 21.93 5.24
C ARG A 68 3.28 22.28 6.71
N SER A 69 3.29 21.33 7.63
CA SER A 69 3.50 21.56 9.06
C SER A 69 4.88 22.19 9.35
N ASN A 70 5.93 21.76 8.65
CA ASN A 70 7.26 22.33 8.81
C ASN A 70 7.34 23.79 8.33
N ALA A 71 6.59 24.15 7.27
CA ALA A 71 6.58 25.51 6.73
C ALA A 71 5.91 26.55 7.66
N ILE A 72 4.98 26.14 8.53
CA ILE A 72 4.27 27.02 9.47
C ILE A 72 5.00 27.18 10.81
N GLY A 73 5.89 26.25 11.17
CA GLY A 73 6.71 26.32 12.39
C GLY A 73 7.93 27.24 12.28
N HIS A 74 8.20 27.80 11.10
CA HIS A 74 9.37 28.62 10.81
C HIS A 74 8.96 30.02 10.33
N THR A 75 8.28 30.77 11.19
CA THR A 75 8.24 32.24 11.10
C THR A 75 9.38 32.80 11.97
N PRO A 76 10.29 33.64 11.43
CA PRO A 76 11.33 34.30 12.21
C PRO A 76 10.78 35.29 13.24
#